data_AF-A0A382JBI4-F1
#
_entry.id   AF-A0A382JBI4-F1
#
_cell.length_a   1.000
_cell.length_b   1.000
_cell.length_c   1.000
_cell.angle_alpha   90.00
_cell.angle_beta   90.00
_cell.angle_gamma   90.00
#
_symmetry.space_group_name_H-M   'P 1'
#
loop_
_entity.id
_entity.type
_entity.pdbx_description
1 polymer ?
#
loop_
_entity_poly.entity_id
_entity_poly.type
_entity_poly.pdbx_seq_one_letter_code
_entity_poly.pdbx_strand_id
1 'polypeptide(L)' 'MQYLDEINPRAKSIGAVNLIMKNGNKLVGNNTDWFGLTMALKKNGIDPSGKEVIVLGAGGAA' A
#
# COMPACT_ATOMS: atom_id res chain seq x y z
N MET A 1 13.99 1.00 -0.80
CA MET A 1 13.81 2.46 -0.95
C MET A 1 15.04 3.15 -1.52
N GLN A 2 16.25 2.88 -1.01
CA GLN A 2 17.51 3.52 -1.45
C GLN A 2 17.85 3.46 -2.95
N TYR A 3 17.21 2.58 -3.73
CA TYR A 3 17.47 2.38 -5.16
C TYR A 3 16.36 2.95 -6.07
N LEU A 4 15.41 3.69 -5.50
CA LEU A 4 14.28 4.25 -6.22
C LEU A 4 14.47 5.76 -6.36
N ASP A 5 14.16 6.28 -7.54
CA ASP A 5 14.19 7.72 -7.78
C ASP A 5 13.01 8.41 -7.09
N GLU A 6 11.85 7.74 -7.09
CA GLU A 6 10.62 8.25 -6.50
C GLU A 6 9.87 7.15 -5.75
N ILE A 7 9.10 7.55 -4.73
CA ILE A 7 8.25 6.65 -3.95
C ILE A 7 6.88 7.30 -3.82
N ASN A 8 5.84 6.55 -4.16
CA ASN A 8 4.46 6.98 -3.96
C ASN A 8 4.24 7.38 -2.48
N PRO A 9 3.57 8.52 -2.19
CA PRO A 9 3.37 8.98 -0.81
C PRO A 9 2.76 7.93 0.13
N ARG A 10 1.83 7.09 -0.37
CA ARG A 10 1.22 5.99 0.42
C ARG A 10 2.20 4.88 0.71
N ALA A 11 3.01 4.47 -0.27
CA ALA A 11 4.06 3.48 -0.05
C ALA A 11 5.13 4.00 0.94
N LYS A 12 5.41 5.31 0.90
CA LYS A 12 6.31 5.96 1.85
C LYS A 12 5.73 5.99 3.27
N SER A 13 4.44 6.28 3.45
CA SER A 13 3.81 6.26 4.78
C SER A 13 3.72 4.86 5.37
N ILE A 14 3.54 3.83 4.54
CA ILE A 14 3.56 2.42 4.95
C ILE A 14 4.98 1.97 5.31
N GLY A 15 6.02 2.59 4.72
CA GLY A 15 7.41 2.18 4.93
C GLY A 15 7.83 0.94 4.13
N ALA A 16 6.97 0.46 3.23
CA ALA A 16 7.22 -0.73 2.40
C ALA A 16 6.84 -0.51 0.93
N VAL A 17 7.66 -1.04 0.03
CA VAL A 17 7.44 -1.04 -1.44
C VAL A 17 7.41 -2.49 -1.91
N ASN A 18 6.36 -2.88 -2.64
CA ASN A 18 6.22 -4.21 -3.24
C ASN A 18 6.04 -4.17 -4.77
N LEU A 19 5.87 -2.97 -5.35
CA LEU A 19 5.73 -2.74 -6.78
C LEU A 19 6.74 -1.68 -7.22
N ILE A 20 7.45 -1.94 -8.31
CA ILE A 20 8.32 -0.96 -8.96
C ILE A 20 7.80 -0.75 -10.38
N MET A 21 7.58 0.51 -10.74
CA MET A 21 7.22 0.90 -12.11
C MET A 21 8.36 1.70 -12.72
N LYS A 22 8.68 1.44 -13.98
CA LYS A 22 9.62 2.25 -14.75
C LYS A 22 8.84 3.36 -15.47
N ASN A 23 9.09 4.62 -15.12
CA ASN A 23 8.50 5.79 -15.77
C ASN A 23 9.59 6.57 -16.51
N GLY A 24 9.73 6.31 -17.81
CA GLY A 24 10.86 6.80 -18.59
C GLY A 24 12.17 6.26 -18.03
N ASN A 25 13.03 7.15 -17.53
CA ASN A 25 14.31 6.81 -16.93
C ASN A 25 14.26 6.65 -15.40
N LYS A 26 13.10 6.84 -14.78
CA LYS A 26 12.94 6.75 -13.31
C LYS A 26 12.33 5.43 -12.88
N LEU A 27 12.78 4.93 -11.74
CA LEU A 27 12.18 3.84 -10.99
C LEU A 27 11.29 4.41 -9.87
N VAL A 28 9.99 4.14 -9.97
CA VAL A 28 8.98 4.62 -9.03
C VAL A 28 8.49 3.45 -8.18
N GLY A 29 8.69 3.54 -6.87
CA GLY A 29 8.19 2.56 -5.91
C GLY A 29 6.73 2.81 -5.53
N ASN A 30 5.98 1.74 -5.41
CA ASN A 30 4.59 1.75 -4.95
C ASN A 30 4.33 0.54 -4.03
N ASN A 31 3.18 0.56 -3.35
CA ASN A 31 2.69 -0.53 -2.54
C ASN A 31 1.27 -0.84 -3.02
N THR A 32 0.99 -2.08 -3.40
CA THR A 32 -0.34 -2.50 -3.88
C THR A 32 -1.16 -3.23 -2.82
N ASP A 33 -0.57 -3.59 -1.68
CA ASP A 33 -1.28 -4.38 -0.65
C ASP A 33 -2.41 -3.56 -0.03
N TRP A 34 -2.16 -2.29 0.30
CA TRP A 34 -3.21 -1.38 0.79
C TRP A 34 -4.37 -1.26 -0.22
N PHE A 35 -4.04 -1.20 -1.51
CA PHE A 35 -5.01 -1.06 -2.58
C PHE A 35 -5.83 -2.35 -2.74
N GLY A 36 -5.15 -3.50 -2.70
CA GLY A 36 -5.76 -4.83 -2.72
C GLY A 36 -6.75 -5.04 -1.57
N LEU A 37 -6.35 -4.69 -0.34
CA LEU A 37 -7.23 -4.77 0.83
C LEU A 37 -8.46 -3.87 0.67
N THR A 38 -8.27 -2.60 0.27
CA THR A 38 -9.37 -1.65 0.07
C THR A 38 -10.36 -2.14 -0.99
N MET A 39 -9.85 -2.68 -2.10
CA MET A 39 -10.70 -3.28 -3.13
C MET A 39 -11.45 -4.52 -2.63
N ALA A 40 -10.79 -5.38 -1.86
CA ALA A 40 -11.42 -6.58 -1.30
C ALA A 40 -12.58 -6.21 -0.36
N LEU A 41 -12.38 -5.24 0.54
CA LEU A 41 -13.45 -4.73 1.42
C LEU A 41 -14.63 -4.20 0.60
N LYS A 42 -14.35 -3.33 -0.37
CA LYS A 42 -15.38 -2.74 -1.25
C LYS A 42 -16.15 -3.80 -2.02
N LYS A 43 -15.45 -4.79 -2.61
CA LYS A 43 -16.07 -5.87 -3.41
C LYS A 43 -16.98 -6.75 -2.56
N ASN A 44 -16.69 -6.91 -1.28
CA ASN A 44 -17.51 -7.68 -0.36
C ASN A 44 -18.56 -6.84 0.39
N GLY A 45 -18.73 -5.56 0.03
CA GLY A 45 -19.68 -4.66 0.69
C GLY A 45 -19.35 -4.35 2.15
N ILE A 46 -18.08 -4.47 2.54
CA ILE A 46 -17.61 -4.22 3.90
C ILE A 46 -17.14 -2.77 4.00
N ASP A 47 -17.83 -1.98 4.82
CA ASP A 47 -17.41 -0.62 5.18
C ASP A 47 -16.94 -0.59 6.65
N PRO A 48 -15.63 -0.39 6.90
CA PRO A 48 -15.09 -0.29 8.26
C PRO A 48 -15.33 1.06 8.93
N SER A 49 -15.90 2.05 8.22
CA SER A 49 -16.10 3.41 8.73
C SER A 49 -16.94 3.42 10.01
N GLY A 50 -16.43 4.08 11.06
CA GLY A 50 -17.11 4.18 12.36
C GLY A 50 -17.17 2.88 13.16
N LYS A 51 -16.43 1.84 12.75
CA LYS A 51 -16.36 0.55 13.45
C LYS A 51 -15.00 0.38 14.13
N GLU A 52 -14.97 -0.43 15.19
CA GLU A 52 -13.73 -0.92 15.76
C GLU A 52 -13.18 -2.07 14.90
N VAL A 53 -11.90 -1.99 14.54
CA VAL A 53 -11.21 -2.97 13.71
C VAL A 53 -9.97 -3.43 14.45
N ILE A 54 -9.79 -4.75 14.54
CA ILE A 54 -8.57 -5.35 15.09
C ILE A 54 -7.64 -5.67 13.93
N VAL A 55 -6.46 -5.05 13.93
CA VAL A 55 -5.37 -5.40 13.02
C VAL A 55 -4.43 -6.36 13.73
N LEU A 56 -4.22 -7.55 13.17
CA LEU A 56 -3.32 -8.56 13.73
C LEU A 56 -2.00 -8.55 12.95
N GLY A 57 -0.97 -7.97 13.57
CA GLY A 57 0.37 -7.87 13.00
C GLY A 57 0.96 -6.47 13.12
N ALA A 58 2.24 -6.33 12.75
CA ALA A 58 2.98 -5.06 12.72
C ALA A 58 4.03 -5.03 11.58
N GLY A 59 3.84 -5.87 10.56
CA GLY A 59 4.71 -5.94 9.38
C GLY A 59 4.17 -5.07 8.24
N GLY A 60 4.85 -5.05 7.09
CA GLY A 60 4.53 -4.13 5.97
C GLY A 60 3.14 -4.27 5.32
N ALA A 61 2.32 -5.25 5.73
CA ALA A 61 0.95 -5.44 5.28
C ALA A 61 -0.12 -5.07 6.33
N ALA A 62 0.29 -4.92 7.61
CA ALA A 62 -0.58 -4.59 8.74
C ALA A 62 -0.58 -3.07 8.96
#